data_AF-A0A7Y4XDN5-F1
#
_entry.id   AF-A0A7Y4XDN5-F1
#
_cell.length_a   1.000
_cell.length_b   1.000
_cell.length_c   1.000
_cell.angle_alpha   90.00
_cell.angle_beta   90.00
_cell.angle_gamma   90.00
#
_symmetry.space_group_name_H-M   'P 1'
#
loop_
_entity.id
_entity.type
_entity.pdbx_description
1 polymer ?
#
loop_
_entity_poly.entity_id
_entity_poly.type
_entity_poly.pdbx_seq_one_letter_code
_entity_poly.pdbx_strand_id
1 'polypeptide(L)'
;MRAKLIIISLFLFAMLSPVAQRAWQQDASIITLNVKGARERGAVKFDHQAHQGRLNPDATWPYKASATASCSGCHHSSNEVGLPQLWQCTVCHRTAGGGEGKYVNQRCGKGCDTAGNPKNCDCDELYFERAFHDSCIGCHRATNEQKQNLLAPVSCSGCHASK
;
A
#
# COMPACT_ATOMS: atom_id res chain seq x y z
N MET A 1 62.58 -25.76 40.16
CA MET A 1 61.15 -25.36 40.23
C MET A 1 60.98 -24.16 39.30
N ARG A 2 60.22 -24.31 38.20
CA ARG A 2 60.04 -23.25 37.17
C ARG A 2 58.61 -22.71 37.29
N ALA A 3 58.48 -21.43 37.63
CA ALA A 3 57.20 -20.73 37.73
C ALA A 3 56.65 -20.43 36.33
N LYS A 4 55.37 -20.71 36.11
CA LYS A 4 54.63 -20.33 34.90
C LYS A 4 53.89 -19.01 35.17
N LEU A 5 54.24 -17.95 34.43
CA LEU A 5 53.46 -16.71 34.35
C LEU A 5 52.17 -16.99 33.56
N ILE A 6 51.01 -16.63 34.13
CA ILE A 6 49.73 -16.57 33.44
C ILE A 6 49.45 -15.09 33.13
N ILE A 7 49.42 -14.73 31.85
CA ILE A 7 49.05 -13.40 31.37
C ILE A 7 47.53 -13.38 31.22
N ILE A 8 46.86 -12.61 32.08
CA ILE A 8 45.42 -12.35 32.00
C ILE A 8 45.22 -11.09 31.15
N SER A 9 44.82 -11.25 29.89
CA SER A 9 44.42 -10.14 29.03
C SER A 9 43.01 -9.67 29.40
N LEU A 10 42.92 -8.49 30.02
CA LEU A 10 41.66 -7.76 30.20
C LEU A 10 41.14 -7.29 28.84
N PHE A 11 40.07 -7.92 28.33
CA PHE A 11 39.23 -7.33 27.29
C PHE A 11 38.32 -6.27 27.92
N LEU A 12 38.68 -5.01 27.78
CA LEU A 12 37.81 -3.86 28.06
C LEU A 12 36.72 -3.82 26.97
N PHE A 13 35.58 -4.46 27.22
CA PHE A 13 34.38 -4.27 26.39
C PHE A 13 33.77 -2.92 26.77
N ALA A 14 34.00 -1.91 25.92
CA ALA A 14 33.32 -0.63 26.01
C ALA A 14 31.80 -0.86 25.84
N MET A 15 31.07 -0.78 26.95
CA MET A 15 29.62 -0.78 27.00
C MET A 15 29.08 0.48 26.32
N LEU A 16 28.93 0.43 25.01
CA LEU A 16 28.13 1.40 24.26
C LEU A 16 26.69 1.30 24.77
N SER A 17 26.27 2.33 25.51
CA SER A 17 24.93 2.42 26.10
C SER A 17 23.85 2.29 25.01
N PRO A 18 22.90 1.34 25.12
CA PRO A 18 21.84 1.13 24.13
C PRO A 18 20.79 2.26 24.09
N VAL A 19 20.94 3.29 24.91
CA VAL A 19 19.96 4.38 25.07
C VAL A 19 19.93 5.31 23.85
N ALA A 20 21.02 5.40 23.06
CA ALA A 20 21.11 6.34 21.93
C ALA A 20 20.49 5.82 20.61
N GLN A 21 20.09 4.55 20.51
CA GLN A 21 19.58 3.98 19.25
C GLN A 21 18.06 4.12 19.05
N ARG A 22 17.29 4.60 20.04
CA ARG A 22 15.82 4.65 19.98
C ARG A 22 15.22 5.88 19.28
N ALA A 23 16.01 6.90 18.95
CA ALA A 23 15.46 8.18 18.47
C ALA A 23 15.25 8.29 16.94
N TRP A 24 15.59 7.26 16.15
CA TRP A 24 15.58 7.32 14.68
C TRP A 24 14.74 6.24 13.99
N GLN A 25 13.87 5.53 14.72
CA GLN A 25 12.77 4.80 14.08
C GLN A 25 11.58 5.75 13.93
N GLN A 26 11.66 6.67 12.97
CA GLN A 26 10.41 7.10 12.35
C GLN A 26 9.75 5.86 11.77
N ASP A 27 8.47 5.67 12.07
CA ASP A 27 7.69 4.50 11.71
C ASP A 27 7.57 4.44 10.19
N ALA A 28 8.54 3.81 9.53
CA ALA A 28 8.65 3.73 8.07
C ALA A 28 7.42 3.05 7.43
N SER A 29 6.52 2.48 8.24
CA SER A 29 5.24 1.93 7.83
C SER A 29 4.25 3.01 7.38
N ILE A 30 4.28 4.22 7.97
CA ILE A 30 3.29 5.27 7.70
C ILE A 30 3.75 6.17 6.56
N ILE A 31 3.05 6.10 5.43
CA ILE A 31 3.25 6.99 4.28
C ILE A 31 2.10 8.01 4.17
N THR A 32 2.37 9.10 3.48
CA THR A 32 1.35 10.10 3.16
C THR A 32 0.95 9.99 1.70
N LEU A 33 -0.31 9.61 1.45
CA LEU A 33 -0.92 9.63 0.13
C LEU A 33 -1.42 11.06 -0.14
N ASN A 34 -0.63 11.82 -0.90
CA ASN A 34 -0.96 13.19 -1.27
C ASN A 34 -0.67 13.41 -2.76
N VAL A 35 -1.73 13.49 -3.56
CA VAL A 35 -1.62 13.68 -5.00
C VAL A 35 -1.84 15.16 -5.32
N LYS A 36 -0.83 15.82 -5.89
CA LYS A 36 -0.93 17.22 -6.32
C LYS A 36 -2.05 17.37 -7.35
N GLY A 37 -2.96 18.31 -7.12
CA GLY A 37 -4.13 18.52 -7.99
C GLY A 37 -5.33 17.61 -7.67
N ALA A 38 -5.24 16.77 -6.64
CA ALA A 38 -6.41 16.09 -6.09
C ALA A 38 -7.40 17.10 -5.49
N ARG A 39 -8.70 16.81 -5.60
CA ARG A 39 -9.77 17.63 -5.01
C ARG A 39 -9.53 17.82 -3.51
N GLU A 40 -9.95 18.96 -2.99
CA GLU A 40 -9.42 19.69 -1.83
C GLU A 40 -9.39 19.02 -0.44
N ARG A 41 -9.76 17.73 -0.29
CA ARG A 41 -9.91 17.06 1.01
C ARG A 41 -8.60 16.67 1.68
N GLY A 42 -7.47 16.88 1.01
CA GLY A 42 -6.13 16.78 1.62
C GLY A 42 -5.59 15.36 1.70
N ALA A 43 -4.42 15.24 2.34
CA ALA A 43 -3.64 14.01 2.37
C ALA A 43 -4.24 12.93 3.28
N VAL A 44 -4.00 11.67 2.92
CA VAL A 44 -4.37 10.50 3.72
C VAL A 44 -3.11 9.85 4.28
N LYS A 45 -3.10 9.52 5.57
CA LYS A 45 -2.03 8.70 6.17
C LYS A 45 -2.35 7.23 5.95
N PHE A 46 -1.41 6.49 5.39
CA PHE A 46 -1.53 5.06 5.15
C PHE A 46 -0.46 4.31 5.94
N ASP A 47 -0.89 3.41 6.80
CA ASP A 47 -0.03 2.58 7.64
C ASP A 47 0.15 1.19 7.01
N HIS A 48 1.32 0.92 6.41
CA HIS A 48 1.61 -0.37 5.81
C HIS A 48 1.52 -1.52 6.80
N GLN A 49 1.92 -1.32 8.05
CA GLN A 49 1.94 -2.38 9.05
C GLN A 49 0.52 -2.80 9.44
N ALA A 50 -0.39 -1.83 9.58
CA ALA A 50 -1.81 -2.11 9.81
C ALA A 50 -2.49 -2.84 8.63
N HIS A 51 -2.02 -2.61 7.40
CA HIS A 51 -2.58 -3.18 6.18
C HIS A 51 -1.87 -4.45 5.68
N GLN A 52 -0.68 -4.76 6.20
CA GLN A 52 0.08 -5.94 5.81
C GLN A 52 -0.72 -7.23 6.11
N GLY A 53 -0.83 -8.11 5.11
CA GLY A 53 -1.59 -9.36 5.24
C GLY A 53 -3.11 -9.20 5.20
N ARG A 54 -3.65 -7.97 5.08
CA ARG A 54 -5.08 -7.74 4.91
C ARG A 54 -5.47 -7.98 3.46
N LEU A 55 -6.56 -8.72 3.27
CA LEU A 55 -7.18 -8.95 1.96
C LEU A 55 -8.61 -8.44 2.03
N ASN A 56 -9.11 -7.89 0.92
CA ASN A 56 -10.54 -7.62 0.80
C ASN A 56 -11.29 -8.94 1.02
N PRO A 57 -12.19 -9.07 2.01
CA PRO A 57 -12.87 -10.33 2.29
C PRO A 57 -13.92 -10.72 1.25
N ASP A 58 -14.39 -9.78 0.42
CA ASP A 58 -15.29 -10.07 -0.69
C ASP A 58 -14.61 -11.06 -1.68
N ALA A 59 -15.31 -12.13 -2.02
CA ALA A 59 -14.83 -13.16 -2.95
C ALA A 59 -14.86 -12.69 -4.41
N THR A 60 -15.68 -11.69 -4.71
CA THR A 60 -15.86 -11.10 -6.05
C THR A 60 -14.98 -9.89 -6.29
N TRP A 61 -14.21 -9.47 -5.27
CA TRP A 61 -13.35 -8.28 -5.35
C TRP A 61 -12.43 -8.32 -6.57
N PRO A 62 -12.34 -7.24 -7.37
CA PRO A 62 -11.57 -7.33 -8.59
C PRO A 62 -10.11 -7.68 -8.41
N TYR A 63 -9.45 -7.05 -7.45
CA TYR A 63 -8.02 -7.24 -7.21
C TYR A 63 -7.78 -8.25 -6.08
N LYS A 64 -8.60 -9.30 -6.00
CA LYS A 64 -8.48 -10.31 -4.95
C LYS A 64 -7.15 -11.05 -5.08
N ALA A 65 -6.29 -10.86 -4.09
CA ALA A 65 -5.05 -11.63 -3.96
C ALA A 65 -5.26 -12.89 -3.12
N SER A 66 -4.42 -13.90 -3.37
CA SER A 66 -4.30 -15.06 -2.47
C SER A 66 -3.67 -14.64 -1.15
N ALA A 67 -3.87 -15.45 -0.10
CA ALA A 67 -3.23 -15.24 1.21
C ALA A 67 -1.70 -15.16 1.12
N THR A 68 -1.10 -15.93 0.21
CA THR A 68 0.35 -15.96 -0.03
C THR A 68 0.87 -14.76 -0.84
N ALA A 69 -0.02 -13.98 -1.46
CA ALA A 69 0.31 -12.81 -2.27
C ALA A 69 -0.37 -11.54 -1.72
N SER A 70 -0.48 -11.41 -0.40
CA SER A 70 -1.27 -10.34 0.23
C SER A 70 -0.89 -8.91 -0.22
N CYS A 71 0.39 -8.66 -0.49
CA CYS A 71 0.85 -7.38 -1.05
C CYS A 71 0.18 -7.05 -2.40
N SER A 72 -0.11 -8.08 -3.21
CA SER A 72 -0.79 -7.95 -4.49
C SER A 72 -2.26 -7.55 -4.38
N GLY A 73 -2.84 -7.57 -3.16
CA GLY A 73 -4.20 -7.07 -2.92
C GLY A 73 -4.31 -5.54 -3.08
N CYS A 74 -3.18 -4.83 -2.97
CA CYS A 74 -3.08 -3.39 -3.26
C CYS A 74 -2.08 -3.12 -4.40
N HIS A 75 -0.90 -3.74 -4.35
CA HIS A 75 0.12 -3.63 -5.41
C HIS A 75 -0.16 -4.63 -6.53
N HIS A 76 -1.12 -4.34 -7.39
CA HIS A 76 -1.37 -5.18 -8.57
C HIS A 76 -0.42 -4.79 -9.72
N SER A 77 -0.29 -5.66 -10.72
CA SER A 77 0.31 -5.27 -12.00
C SER A 77 -0.72 -4.53 -12.86
N SER A 78 -0.25 -3.78 -13.85
CA SER A 78 -1.11 -3.01 -14.77
C SER A 78 -2.03 -3.87 -15.64
N ASN A 79 -1.72 -5.16 -15.79
CA ASN A 79 -2.52 -6.16 -16.50
C ASN A 79 -3.14 -7.19 -15.55
N GLU A 80 -3.08 -6.98 -14.23
CA GLU A 80 -3.60 -7.89 -13.20
C GLU A 80 -2.95 -9.29 -13.18
N VAL A 81 -1.86 -9.50 -13.93
CA VAL A 81 -1.10 -10.76 -14.00
C VAL A 81 0.37 -10.54 -13.65
N GLY A 82 0.95 -11.46 -12.89
CA GLY A 82 2.39 -11.49 -12.59
C GLY A 82 2.77 -10.85 -11.25
N LEU A 83 4.01 -10.35 -11.17
CA LEU A 83 4.55 -9.81 -9.93
C LEU A 83 3.90 -8.45 -9.58
N PRO A 84 3.64 -8.19 -8.29
CA PRO A 84 3.09 -6.92 -7.84
C PRO A 84 4.00 -5.75 -8.21
N GLN A 85 3.43 -4.66 -8.74
CA GLN A 85 4.18 -3.44 -9.00
C GLN A 85 4.22 -2.59 -7.72
N LEU A 86 5.43 -2.34 -7.22
CA LEU A 86 5.67 -1.52 -6.01
C LEU A 86 5.77 -0.03 -6.32
N TRP A 87 5.27 0.40 -7.47
CA TRP A 87 5.26 1.80 -7.87
C TRP A 87 4.14 2.57 -7.16
N GLN A 88 4.28 3.89 -7.10
CA GLN A 88 3.19 4.74 -6.66
C GLN A 88 2.00 4.58 -7.61
N CYS A 89 0.78 4.49 -7.05
CA CYS A 89 -0.44 4.31 -7.82
C CYS A 89 -0.57 5.37 -8.92
N THR A 90 -0.10 6.59 -8.67
CA THR A 90 -0.15 7.74 -9.58
C THR A 90 0.73 7.62 -10.82
N VAL A 91 1.63 6.64 -10.90
CA VAL A 91 2.38 6.38 -12.13
C VAL A 91 1.43 5.94 -13.25
N CYS A 92 0.44 5.11 -12.89
CA CYS A 92 -0.57 4.57 -13.80
C CYS A 92 -1.93 5.26 -13.63
N HIS A 93 -2.39 5.48 -12.41
CA HIS A 93 -3.65 6.15 -12.09
C HIS A 93 -3.41 7.65 -11.90
N ARG A 94 -3.29 8.41 -12.98
CA ARG A 94 -3.00 9.85 -12.97
C ARG A 94 -4.26 10.68 -12.69
N THR A 95 -4.09 12.00 -12.63
CA THR A 95 -5.15 12.99 -12.40
C THR A 95 -5.95 13.35 -13.65
N ALA A 96 -5.45 13.05 -14.85
CA ALA A 96 -6.09 13.35 -16.12
C ALA A 96 -5.79 12.29 -17.19
N GLY A 97 -6.68 12.17 -18.17
CA GLY A 97 -6.58 11.27 -19.31
C GLY A 97 -5.69 11.87 -20.39
N GLY A 98 -4.45 11.40 -20.45
CA GLY A 98 -3.44 11.89 -21.39
C GLY A 98 -2.16 11.09 -21.21
N GLY A 99 -1.90 10.17 -22.12
CA GLY A 99 -0.70 9.35 -22.10
C GLY A 99 -0.69 8.28 -23.17
N GLU A 100 0.50 7.85 -23.54
CA GLU A 100 0.72 6.71 -24.41
C GLU A 100 0.69 5.46 -23.52
N GLY A 101 -0.39 4.69 -23.55
CA GLY A 101 -0.50 3.50 -22.73
C GLY A 101 -1.71 2.69 -23.10
N LYS A 102 -1.51 1.61 -23.86
CA LYS A 102 -2.52 0.58 -24.18
C LYS A 102 -2.47 -0.52 -23.11
N TYR A 103 -3.35 -0.42 -22.12
CA TYR A 103 -3.59 -1.40 -21.08
C TYR A 103 -4.72 -2.31 -21.56
N VAL A 104 -4.36 -3.54 -21.91
CA VAL A 104 -5.38 -4.57 -22.11
C VAL A 104 -5.86 -4.97 -20.72
N ASN A 105 -7.10 -4.64 -20.38
CA ASN A 105 -7.73 -5.22 -19.20
C ASN A 105 -8.06 -6.69 -19.51
N GLN A 106 -7.14 -7.58 -19.16
CA GLN A 106 -7.27 -9.02 -19.42
C GLN A 106 -8.41 -9.67 -18.64
N ARG A 107 -8.79 -9.10 -17.49
CA ARG A 107 -9.87 -9.61 -16.65
C ARG A 107 -11.21 -9.64 -17.37
N CYS A 108 -11.47 -8.63 -18.19
CA CYS A 108 -12.79 -8.42 -18.79
C CYS A 108 -12.86 -8.93 -20.22
N GLY A 109 -11.74 -9.38 -20.80
CA GLY A 109 -11.64 -9.81 -22.21
C GLY A 109 -11.98 -8.71 -23.22
N LYS A 110 -12.31 -7.50 -22.77
CA LYS A 110 -12.64 -6.33 -23.57
C LYS A 110 -11.39 -5.50 -23.75
N GLY A 111 -10.93 -5.37 -25.00
CA GLY A 111 -9.92 -4.41 -25.37
C GLY A 111 -10.53 -3.01 -25.34
N CYS A 112 -10.48 -2.33 -24.20
CA CYS A 112 -10.69 -0.89 -24.19
C CYS A 112 -9.44 -0.25 -24.79
N ASP A 113 -9.58 0.56 -25.84
CA ASP A 113 -8.47 1.42 -26.25
C ASP A 113 -8.19 2.39 -25.10
N THR A 114 -7.05 2.20 -24.45
CA THR A 114 -6.59 3.12 -23.43
C THR A 114 -5.49 3.99 -24.05
N ALA A 115 -5.67 5.30 -23.94
CA ALA A 115 -4.58 6.25 -23.91
C ALA A 115 -4.70 6.90 -22.52
N GLY A 116 -3.61 6.98 -21.76
CA GLY A 116 -3.62 7.60 -20.44
C GLY A 116 -3.71 6.59 -19.30
N ASN A 117 -4.83 6.57 -18.57
CA ASN A 117 -4.95 5.75 -17.35
C ASN A 117 -5.55 4.36 -17.64
N PRO A 118 -5.34 3.37 -16.75
CA PRO A 118 -6.03 2.09 -16.79
C PRO A 118 -7.55 2.26 -16.78
N LYS A 119 -8.26 1.28 -17.36
CA LYS A 119 -9.72 1.25 -17.41
C LYS A 119 -10.29 0.00 -16.74
N ASN A 120 -11.48 0.10 -16.17
CA ASN A 120 -12.21 -1.05 -15.64
C ASN A 120 -12.92 -1.86 -16.75
N CYS A 121 -13.71 -2.88 -16.38
CA CYS A 121 -14.46 -3.71 -17.33
C CYS A 121 -15.51 -2.97 -18.16
N ASP A 122 -15.95 -1.81 -17.68
CA ASP A 122 -16.93 -0.96 -18.33
C ASP A 122 -16.27 0.08 -19.24
N CYS A 123 -14.94 0.02 -19.40
CA CYS A 123 -14.11 0.99 -20.09
C CYS A 123 -14.15 2.40 -19.48
N ASP A 124 -14.49 2.50 -18.19
CA ASP A 124 -14.33 3.73 -17.42
C ASP A 124 -12.88 3.91 -17.01
N GLU A 125 -12.42 5.15 -17.07
CA GLU A 125 -11.07 5.52 -16.66
C GLU A 125 -10.90 5.49 -15.14
N LEU A 126 -9.86 4.79 -14.68
CA LEU A 126 -9.47 4.69 -13.27
C LEU A 126 -8.41 5.75 -12.96
N TYR A 127 -8.83 6.99 -12.81
CA TYR A 127 -7.97 8.05 -12.25
C TYR A 127 -7.64 7.75 -10.77
N PHE A 128 -6.61 8.39 -10.22
CA PHE A 128 -6.17 8.15 -8.83
C PHE A 128 -7.32 8.23 -7.82
N GLU A 129 -8.25 9.20 -7.96
CA GLU A 129 -9.35 9.41 -7.03
C GLU A 129 -10.28 8.19 -7.01
N ARG A 130 -10.63 7.67 -8.19
CA ARG A 130 -11.47 6.48 -8.30
C ARG A 130 -10.71 5.24 -7.84
N ALA A 131 -9.45 5.07 -8.25
CA ALA A 131 -8.64 3.92 -7.87
C ALA A 131 -8.47 3.79 -6.34
N PHE A 132 -8.20 4.91 -5.65
CA PHE A 132 -8.10 4.91 -4.19
C PHE A 132 -9.45 4.67 -3.51
N HIS A 133 -10.51 5.37 -3.91
CA HIS A 133 -11.81 5.20 -3.27
C HIS A 133 -12.39 3.80 -3.53
N ASP A 134 -12.31 3.29 -4.76
CA ASP A 134 -12.78 1.94 -5.08
C ASP A 134 -11.99 0.91 -4.25
N SER A 135 -10.65 0.94 -4.27
CA SER A 135 -9.84 -0.05 -3.54
C SER A 135 -9.92 0.06 -2.01
N CYS A 136 -9.68 1.26 -1.45
CA CYS A 136 -9.64 1.44 -0.01
C CYS A 136 -11.04 1.29 0.60
N ILE A 137 -12.04 2.03 0.07
CA ILE A 137 -13.40 1.98 0.62
C ILE A 137 -14.04 0.62 0.32
N GLY A 138 -13.77 0.02 -0.84
CA GLY A 138 -14.26 -1.33 -1.16
C GLY A 138 -13.80 -2.36 -0.14
N CYS A 139 -12.50 -2.40 0.18
CA CYS A 139 -11.97 -3.30 1.20
C CYS A 139 -12.52 -2.99 2.61
N HIS A 140 -12.61 -1.71 2.98
CA HIS A 140 -13.13 -1.30 4.28
C HIS A 140 -14.61 -1.65 4.47
N ARG A 141 -15.45 -1.44 3.45
CA ARG A 141 -16.87 -1.84 3.45
C ARG A 141 -17.02 -3.34 3.62
N ALA A 142 -16.34 -4.12 2.78
CA ALA A 142 -16.39 -5.57 2.85
C ALA A 142 -15.90 -6.10 4.22
N THR A 143 -14.88 -5.47 4.81
CA THR A 143 -14.40 -5.79 6.17
C THR A 143 -15.47 -5.51 7.22
N ASN A 144 -16.11 -4.35 7.16
CA ASN A 144 -17.16 -3.98 8.11
C ASN A 144 -18.38 -4.90 7.99
N GLU A 145 -18.76 -5.28 6.77
CA GLU A 145 -19.84 -6.24 6.49
C GLU A 145 -19.50 -7.62 7.05
N GLN A 146 -18.30 -8.16 6.78
CA GLN A 146 -17.88 -9.47 7.27
C GLN A 146 -17.82 -9.53 8.80
N LYS A 147 -17.35 -8.44 9.44
CA LYS A 147 -17.19 -8.37 10.90
C LYS A 147 -18.42 -7.87 11.63
N GLN A 148 -19.46 -7.45 10.91
CA GLN A 148 -20.65 -6.80 11.47
C GLN A 148 -20.31 -5.65 12.43
N ASN A 149 -19.24 -4.90 12.13
CA ASN A 149 -18.74 -3.81 12.97
C ASN A 149 -18.02 -2.75 12.12
N LEU A 150 -18.05 -1.48 12.55
CA LEU A 150 -17.41 -0.34 11.88
C LEU A 150 -15.94 -0.20 12.29
N LEU A 151 -15.12 -1.20 11.96
CA LEU A 151 -13.69 -1.21 12.28
C LEU A 151 -12.86 -0.39 11.29
N ALA A 152 -13.27 -0.36 10.03
CA ALA A 152 -12.53 0.29 8.95
C ALA A 152 -13.24 1.56 8.48
N PRO A 153 -12.52 2.69 8.29
CA PRO A 153 -13.15 3.96 7.94
C PRO A 153 -13.71 3.94 6.51
N VAL A 154 -14.99 4.28 6.36
CA VAL A 154 -15.65 4.39 5.05
C VAL A 154 -16.18 5.80 4.75
N SER A 155 -16.08 6.70 5.73
CA SER A 155 -16.45 8.11 5.59
C SER A 155 -15.25 8.94 5.16
N CYS A 156 -15.51 10.09 4.53
CA CYS A 156 -14.44 10.98 4.08
C CYS A 156 -13.60 11.50 5.25
N SER A 157 -14.21 11.88 6.37
CA SER A 157 -13.50 12.30 7.58
C SER A 157 -12.79 11.16 8.31
N GLY A 158 -13.17 9.90 8.04
CA GLY A 158 -12.48 8.74 8.60
C GLY A 158 -11.12 8.47 7.95
N CYS A 159 -10.94 8.89 6.69
CA CYS A 159 -9.68 8.73 5.96
C CYS A 159 -8.89 10.03 5.84
N HIS A 160 -9.60 11.14 5.57
CA HIS A 160 -9.00 12.47 5.47
C HIS A 160 -9.09 13.15 6.83
N ALA A 161 -7.93 13.35 7.47
CA ALA A 161 -7.87 14.22 8.62
C ALA A 161 -8.31 15.63 8.18
N SER A 162 -9.20 16.26 8.95
CA SER A 162 -9.52 17.68 8.81
C SER A 162 -8.19 18.46 8.80
N LYS A 163 -8.02 19.32 7.79
CA LYS A 163 -6.81 20.14 7.62
C LYS A 163 -6.47 20.93 8.88
#